data_AF-A0A537F7R4-F1
#
_entry.id   AF-A0A537F7R4-F1
#
_cell.length_a   1.000
_cell.length_b   1.000
_cell.length_c   1.000
_cell.angle_alpha   90.00
_cell.angle_beta   90.00
_cell.angle_gamma   90.00
#
_symmetry.space_group_name_H-M   'P 1'
#
loop_
_entity.id
_entity.type
_entity.pdbx_description
1 polymer ?
#
loop_
_entity_poly.entity_id
_entity_poly.type
_entity_poly.pdbx_seq_one_letter_code
_entity_poly.pdbx_strand_id
1 'polypeptide(L)'
;MSAKSEQTSLVFANIKSRMHQAISQLKHITNVESVTPVTGRFDVVIKLRTNDPEKAFNAIEKIREIDDVTATQTGLSLQHVSSPHEGEREQPIAFALMKVKGTISEILHKLKSFPNFLEAHVIPGEFDIVAAFRGHNPKEVLETSVDKIGSINGITASETLIAWNPTTSESRQ
;
A
#
# COMPACT_ATOMS: atom_id res chain seq x y z
N MET A 1 17.52 -22.57 -7.96
CA MET A 1 16.35 -22.71 -7.06
C MET A 1 15.59 -21.40 -7.14
N SER A 2 14.41 -21.38 -7.74
CA SER A 2 13.63 -20.15 -7.91
C SER A 2 13.08 -19.76 -6.55
N ALA A 3 13.45 -18.60 -6.02
CA ALA A 3 12.88 -18.07 -4.79
C ALA A 3 11.37 -17.98 -5.02
N LYS A 4 10.57 -18.78 -4.29
CA LYS A 4 9.12 -18.60 -4.26
C LYS A 4 8.87 -17.15 -3.89
N SER A 5 8.42 -16.35 -4.87
CA SER A 5 8.04 -14.96 -4.65
C SER A 5 7.08 -14.90 -3.47
N GLU A 6 7.44 -14.16 -2.43
CA GLU A 6 6.54 -13.90 -1.31
C GLU A 6 5.30 -13.20 -1.87
N GLN A 7 4.10 -13.77 -1.66
CA GLN A 7 2.85 -13.16 -2.10
C GLN A 7 2.44 -12.07 -1.11
N THR A 8 2.93 -10.86 -1.32
CA THR A 8 2.48 -9.71 -0.55
C THR A 8 0.99 -9.47 -0.78
N SER A 9 0.22 -9.26 0.28
CA SER A 9 -1.16 -8.79 0.17
C SER A 9 -1.30 -7.43 0.84
N LEU A 10 -2.06 -6.53 0.21
CA LEU A 10 -2.38 -5.23 0.78
C LEU A 10 -3.82 -5.25 1.30
N VAL A 11 -4.03 -4.80 2.52
CA VAL A 11 -5.37 -4.60 3.10
C VAL A 11 -5.56 -3.11 3.36
N PHE A 12 -6.55 -2.52 2.71
CA PHE A 12 -6.98 -1.15 2.94
C PHE A 12 -8.12 -1.19 3.94
N ALA A 13 -8.07 -0.40 4.99
CA ALA A 13 -9.09 -0.44 6.04
C ALA A 13 -9.53 0.95 6.50
N ASN A 14 -10.78 1.01 6.97
CA ASN A 14 -11.34 2.19 7.62
C ASN A 14 -11.47 1.97 9.12
N ILE A 15 -11.11 2.99 9.90
CA ILE A 15 -11.02 2.94 11.37
C ILE A 15 -11.99 3.96 11.98
N LYS A 16 -12.81 3.57 12.97
CA LYS A 16 -13.82 4.44 13.59
C LYS A 16 -13.23 5.68 14.28
N SER A 17 -12.64 5.47 15.45
CA SER A 17 -12.33 6.57 16.39
C SER A 17 -11.04 6.36 17.14
N ARG A 18 -10.63 5.11 17.42
CA ARG A 18 -9.42 4.83 18.21
C ARG A 18 -8.26 4.38 17.33
N MET A 19 -7.80 5.28 16.45
CA MET A 19 -6.73 5.03 15.46
C MET A 19 -5.47 4.42 16.09
N HIS A 20 -4.96 5.01 17.17
CA HIS A 20 -3.75 4.52 17.84
C HIS A 20 -3.91 3.11 18.40
N GLN A 21 -5.05 2.82 19.03
CA GLN A 21 -5.35 1.50 19.58
C GLN A 21 -5.49 0.47 18.46
N ALA A 22 -6.23 0.80 17.40
CA ALA A 22 -6.39 -0.07 16.25
C ALA A 22 -5.04 -0.39 15.59
N ILE A 23 -4.21 0.63 15.31
CA ILE A 23 -2.86 0.42 14.75
C ILE A 23 -2.00 -0.47 15.67
N SER A 24 -2.07 -0.25 16.99
CA SER A 24 -1.36 -1.09 17.95
C SER A 24 -1.80 -2.55 17.83
N GLN A 25 -3.11 -2.83 17.81
CA GLN A 25 -3.63 -4.18 17.65
C GLN A 25 -3.24 -4.81 16.31
N LEU A 26 -3.37 -4.05 15.21
CA LEU A 26 -3.00 -4.49 13.86
C LEU A 26 -1.53 -4.95 13.80
N LYS A 27 -0.62 -4.21 14.42
CA LYS A 27 0.82 -4.55 14.47
C LYS A 27 1.13 -5.85 15.20
N HIS A 28 0.24 -6.34 16.06
CA HIS A 28 0.42 -7.61 16.78
C HIS A 28 -0.17 -8.81 16.03
N ILE A 29 -0.86 -8.60 14.90
CA ILE A 29 -1.39 -9.69 14.09
C ILE A 29 -0.24 -10.38 13.33
N THR A 30 -0.16 -11.70 13.44
CA THR A 30 0.82 -12.50 12.71
C THR A 30 0.73 -12.25 11.20
N ASN A 31 1.88 -12.15 10.54
CA ASN A 31 2.04 -11.84 9.11
C ASN A 31 1.77 -10.38 8.70
N VAL A 32 1.37 -9.50 9.62
CA VAL A 32 1.40 -8.05 9.37
C VAL A 32 2.86 -7.59 9.35
N GLU A 33 3.31 -7.10 8.20
CA GLU A 33 4.65 -6.52 8.01
C GLU A 33 4.66 -5.04 8.41
N SER A 34 3.67 -4.28 7.94
CA SER A 34 3.57 -2.86 8.21
C SER A 34 2.12 -2.40 8.25
N VAL A 35 1.90 -1.30 8.96
CA VAL A 35 0.63 -0.59 9.04
C VAL A 35 0.95 0.88 8.81
N THR A 36 0.51 1.42 7.68
CA THR A 36 0.75 2.80 7.28
C THR A 36 -0.57 3.57 7.36
N PRO A 37 -0.71 4.51 8.30
CA PRO A 37 -1.85 5.43 8.31
C PRO A 37 -1.79 6.34 7.10
N VAL A 38 -2.91 6.54 6.43
CA VAL A 38 -2.99 7.31 5.19
C VAL A 38 -4.18 8.28 5.21
N THR A 39 -4.11 9.31 4.36
CA THR A 39 -5.24 10.16 4.02
C THR A 39 -5.86 9.70 2.70
N GLY A 40 -7.18 9.87 2.55
CA GLY A 40 -7.94 9.44 1.37
C GLY A 40 -9.23 8.74 1.77
N ARG A 41 -9.73 7.82 0.92
CA ARG A 41 -10.94 7.05 1.24
C ARG A 41 -10.73 5.96 2.30
N PHE A 42 -9.47 5.62 2.58
CA PHE A 42 -9.06 4.67 3.61
C PHE A 42 -8.26 5.36 4.69
N ASP A 43 -8.26 4.76 5.87
CA ASP A 43 -7.54 5.29 7.03
C ASP A 43 -6.16 4.64 7.20
N VAL A 44 -6.03 3.36 6.81
CA VAL A 44 -4.78 2.61 6.90
C VAL A 44 -4.57 1.69 5.69
N VAL A 45 -3.31 1.51 5.32
CA VAL A 45 -2.83 0.44 4.42
C VAL A 45 -2.00 -0.53 5.24
N ILE A 46 -2.37 -1.80 5.21
CA ILE A 46 -1.72 -2.88 5.96
C ILE A 46 -1.05 -3.81 4.95
N LYS A 47 0.27 -3.98 5.06
CA LYS A 47 1.03 -4.92 4.24
C LYS A 47 1.14 -6.25 4.97
N LEU A 48 0.70 -7.32 4.33
CA LEU A 48 0.87 -8.68 4.80
C LEU A 48 2.04 -9.34 4.08
N ARG A 49 2.94 -9.98 4.84
CA ARG A 49 4.06 -10.76 4.31
C ARG A 49 3.87 -12.23 4.60
N THR A 50 3.43 -12.96 3.59
CA THR A 50 3.32 -14.42 3.61
C THR A 50 3.33 -14.95 2.18
N ASN A 51 3.77 -16.18 1.97
CA ASN A 51 3.67 -16.88 0.68
C ASN A 51 2.55 -17.92 0.68
N ASP A 52 1.69 -17.88 1.70
CA ASP A 52 0.65 -18.84 1.98
C ASP A 52 -0.72 -18.13 2.03
N PRO A 53 -1.62 -18.42 1.07
CA PRO A 53 -2.96 -17.82 1.00
C PRO A 53 -3.79 -18.02 2.26
N GLU A 54 -3.68 -19.17 2.95
CA GLU A 54 -4.43 -19.43 4.18
C GLU A 54 -3.95 -18.50 5.31
N LYS A 55 -2.64 -18.29 5.41
CA LYS A 55 -2.07 -17.34 6.39
C LYS A 55 -2.47 -15.90 6.11
N ALA A 56 -2.56 -15.52 4.82
CA ALA A 56 -3.04 -14.20 4.44
C ALA A 56 -4.51 -14.03 4.83
N PHE A 57 -5.34 -15.04 4.53
CA PHE A 57 -6.75 -15.05 4.88
C PHE A 57 -6.99 -14.96 6.39
N ASN A 58 -6.28 -15.78 7.18
CA ASN A 58 -6.35 -15.76 8.64
C ASN A 58 -5.94 -14.38 9.23
N ALA A 59 -4.96 -13.71 8.63
CA ALA A 59 -4.59 -12.36 9.05
C ALA A 59 -5.71 -11.34 8.72
N ILE A 60 -6.34 -11.46 7.55
CA ILE A 60 -7.47 -10.61 7.14
C ILE A 60 -8.67 -10.80 8.09
N GLU A 61 -8.99 -12.02 8.49
CA GLU A 61 -10.07 -12.28 9.46
C GLU A 61 -9.78 -11.61 10.79
N LYS A 62 -8.58 -11.78 11.34
CA LYS A 62 -8.15 -11.10 12.58
C LYS A 62 -8.18 -9.58 12.48
N ILE A 63 -7.85 -9.02 11.31
CA ILE A 63 -7.96 -7.57 11.07
C ILE A 63 -9.42 -7.13 11.19
N ARG A 64 -10.37 -7.91 10.64
CA ARG A 64 -11.81 -7.61 10.68
C ARG A 64 -12.44 -7.79 12.05
N GLU A 65 -11.83 -8.60 12.92
CA GLU A 65 -12.27 -8.80 14.32
C GLU A 65 -11.92 -7.61 15.23
N ILE A 66 -11.07 -6.67 14.80
CA ILE A 66 -10.78 -5.47 15.58
C ILE A 66 -12.01 -4.55 15.58
N ASP A 67 -12.58 -4.26 16.76
CA ASP A 67 -13.81 -3.47 16.95
C ASP A 67 -13.83 -2.11 16.22
N ASP A 68 -12.67 -1.48 16.12
CA ASP A 68 -12.48 -0.18 15.49
C ASP A 68 -12.32 -0.28 13.96
N VAL A 69 -12.07 -1.45 13.39
CA VAL A 69 -12.06 -1.68 11.94
C VAL A 69 -13.50 -1.81 11.44
N THR A 70 -13.88 -0.95 10.50
CA THR A 70 -15.27 -0.87 9.98
C THR A 70 -15.46 -1.48 8.61
N ALA A 71 -14.43 -1.39 7.78
CA ALA A 71 -14.43 -1.89 6.43
C ALA A 71 -13.01 -2.31 6.06
N THR A 72 -12.92 -3.31 5.19
CA THR A 72 -11.65 -3.75 4.60
C THR A 72 -11.83 -3.99 3.12
N GLN A 73 -10.83 -3.61 2.33
CA GLN A 73 -10.67 -4.00 0.94
C GLN A 73 -9.32 -4.71 0.80
N THR A 74 -9.29 -5.89 0.19
CA THR A 74 -8.07 -6.68 0.02
C THR A 74 -7.58 -6.62 -1.42
N GLY A 75 -6.34 -6.18 -1.62
CA GLY A 75 -5.60 -6.30 -2.86
C GLY A 75 -4.62 -7.48 -2.80
N LEU A 76 -5.05 -8.65 -3.30
CA LEU A 76 -4.16 -9.81 -3.44
C LEU A 76 -3.19 -9.58 -4.61
N SER A 77 -1.89 -9.58 -4.35
CA SER A 77 -0.88 -9.37 -5.39
C SER A 77 -0.76 -10.59 -6.30
N LEU A 78 -1.26 -10.47 -7.54
CA LEU A 78 -1.13 -11.50 -8.58
C LEU A 78 0.25 -11.44 -9.25
N GLN A 79 0.82 -10.23 -9.34
CA GLN A 79 2.16 -9.97 -9.84
C GLN A 79 2.76 -8.82 -9.03
N HIS A 80 4.04 -8.94 -8.69
CA HIS A 80 4.77 -7.93 -7.92
C HIS A 80 6.05 -7.53 -8.65
N VAL A 81 6.39 -6.24 -8.56
CA VAL A 81 7.71 -5.73 -8.91
C VAL A 81 8.20 -4.81 -7.81
N SER A 82 9.43 -5.02 -7.34
CA SER A 82 10.11 -4.12 -6.40
C SER A 82 11.25 -3.35 -7.07
N SER A 83 11.66 -2.26 -6.42
CA SER A 83 12.88 -1.53 -6.71
C SER A 83 14.11 -2.38 -6.33
N PRO A 84 15.20 -2.34 -7.12
CA PRO A 84 16.43 -3.08 -6.80
C PRO A 84 17.12 -2.59 -5.51
N HIS A 85 16.71 -1.45 -4.95
CA HIS A 85 17.22 -0.90 -3.70
C HIS A 85 16.46 -1.38 -2.44
N GLU A 86 15.85 -2.57 -2.49
CA GLU A 86 15.02 -3.18 -1.42
C GLU A 86 15.74 -3.38 -0.06
N GLY A 87 17.03 -3.02 0.04
CA GLY A 87 17.86 -3.17 1.25
C GLY A 87 17.50 -2.19 2.38
N GLU A 88 16.86 -1.06 2.08
CA GLU A 88 16.37 -0.13 3.10
C GLU A 88 14.87 -0.33 3.27
N ARG A 89 14.44 -0.83 4.44
CA ARG A 89 13.02 -0.98 4.82
C ARG A 89 12.36 0.38 5.08
N GLU A 90 12.39 1.26 4.08
CA GLU A 90 11.73 2.56 4.16
C GLU A 90 10.22 2.35 4.07
N GLN A 91 9.48 2.93 5.02
CA GLN A 91 8.03 2.92 4.97
C GLN A 91 7.57 3.79 3.79
N PRO A 92 6.60 3.34 2.99
CA PRO A 92 6.05 4.15 1.92
C PRO A 92 5.37 5.39 2.50
N ILE A 93 5.57 6.53 1.84
CA ILE A 93 4.88 7.77 2.18
C ILE A 93 3.71 8.09 1.24
N ALA A 94 3.56 7.33 0.16
CA ALA A 94 2.37 7.36 -0.69
C ALA A 94 2.07 6.00 -1.31
N PHE A 95 0.79 5.77 -1.56
CA PHE A 95 0.28 4.66 -2.36
C PHE A 95 -0.59 5.22 -3.48
N ALA A 96 -0.27 4.90 -4.73
CA ALA A 96 -1.12 5.22 -5.88
C ALA A 96 -1.89 3.97 -6.31
N LEU A 97 -3.22 4.03 -6.24
CA LEU A 97 -4.13 3.04 -6.82
C LEU A 97 -4.46 3.49 -8.24
N MET A 98 -4.30 2.62 -9.23
CA MET A 98 -4.36 2.99 -10.65
C MET A 98 -5.28 2.04 -11.42
N LYS A 99 -6.18 2.62 -12.23
CA LYS A 99 -6.93 1.92 -13.26
C LYS A 99 -6.15 1.96 -14.56
N VAL A 100 -5.99 0.79 -15.18
CA VAL A 100 -5.12 0.58 -16.32
C VAL A 100 -5.93 0.10 -17.53
N LYS A 101 -5.56 0.61 -18.70
CA LYS A 101 -5.95 0.10 -20.00
C LYS A 101 -4.71 -0.26 -20.81
N GLY A 102 -4.73 -1.44 -21.43
CA GLY A 102 -3.62 -1.93 -22.25
C GLY A 102 -2.66 -2.82 -21.47
N THR A 103 -1.37 -2.75 -21.80
CA THR A 103 -0.37 -3.71 -21.33
C THR A 103 0.14 -3.36 -19.92
N ILE A 104 -0.27 -4.14 -18.91
CA ILE A 104 0.16 -3.95 -17.50
C ILE A 104 1.70 -3.97 -17.37
N SER A 105 2.41 -4.85 -18.09
CA SER A 105 3.87 -4.95 -17.99
C SER A 105 4.60 -3.66 -18.42
N GLU A 106 4.09 -2.93 -19.41
CA GLU A 106 4.65 -1.65 -19.83
C GLU A 106 4.47 -0.57 -18.76
N ILE A 107 3.32 -0.56 -18.08
CA ILE A 107 3.06 0.36 -16.98
C ILE A 107 3.96 0.03 -15.79
N LEU A 108 4.09 -1.25 -15.40
CA LEU A 108 5.01 -1.67 -14.37
C LEU A 108 6.46 -1.27 -14.70
N HIS A 109 6.89 -1.44 -15.96
CA HIS A 109 8.22 -1.00 -16.40
C HIS A 109 8.40 0.52 -16.25
N LYS A 110 7.39 1.32 -16.64
CA LYS A 110 7.43 2.78 -16.46
C LYS A 110 7.46 3.17 -14.98
N LEU A 111 6.67 2.54 -14.12
CA LEU A 111 6.68 2.79 -12.68
C LEU A 111 8.06 2.53 -12.05
N LYS A 112 8.75 1.46 -12.47
CA LYS A 112 10.12 1.16 -12.00
C LYS A 112 11.16 2.23 -12.37
N SER A 113 10.86 3.10 -13.33
CA SER A 113 11.77 4.18 -13.72
C SER A 113 11.70 5.41 -12.78
N PHE A 114 10.70 5.46 -11.89
CA PHE A 114 10.58 6.53 -10.91
C PHE A 114 11.65 6.37 -9.82
N PRO A 115 12.48 7.39 -9.54
CA PRO A 115 13.58 7.28 -8.57
C PRO A 115 13.14 6.87 -7.15
N ASN A 116 11.92 7.22 -6.79
CA ASN A 116 11.32 6.98 -5.49
C ASN A 116 10.30 5.84 -5.50
N PHE A 117 10.27 5.04 -6.56
CA PHE A 117 9.50 3.80 -6.62
C PHE A 117 10.00 2.79 -5.59
N LEU A 118 9.09 2.20 -4.80
CA LEU A 118 9.41 1.10 -3.89
C LEU A 118 8.96 -0.22 -4.47
N GLU A 119 7.66 -0.36 -4.73
CA GLU A 119 7.06 -1.57 -5.24
C GLU A 119 5.72 -1.30 -5.92
N ALA A 120 5.28 -2.25 -6.75
CA ALA A 120 3.94 -2.27 -7.31
C ALA A 120 3.38 -3.68 -7.31
N HIS A 121 2.08 -3.75 -7.09
CA HIS A 121 1.28 -4.96 -7.05
C HIS A 121 0.17 -4.87 -8.08
N VAL A 122 0.06 -5.87 -8.94
CA VAL A 122 -1.13 -6.09 -9.76
C VAL A 122 -2.17 -6.74 -8.87
N ILE A 123 -3.31 -6.08 -8.69
CA ILE A 123 -4.38 -6.53 -7.81
C ILE A 123 -5.69 -6.66 -8.58
N PRO A 124 -6.55 -7.64 -8.24
CA PRO A 124 -7.91 -7.66 -8.75
C PRO A 124 -8.80 -6.65 -7.99
N GLY A 125 -9.80 -6.09 -8.67
CA GLY A 125 -10.84 -5.27 -8.04
C GLY A 125 -11.11 -3.98 -8.81
N GLU A 126 -11.44 -2.91 -8.09
CA GLU A 126 -11.72 -1.60 -8.69
C GLU A 126 -10.50 -1.01 -9.39
N PHE A 127 -9.32 -1.16 -8.80
CA PHE A 127 -8.05 -0.72 -9.36
C PHE A 127 -7.24 -1.94 -9.78
N ASP A 128 -6.40 -1.78 -10.80
CA ASP A 128 -5.62 -2.88 -11.38
C ASP A 128 -4.21 -2.94 -10.77
N ILE A 129 -3.67 -1.80 -10.34
CA ILE A 129 -2.32 -1.68 -9.77
C ILE A 129 -2.34 -0.82 -8.52
N VAL A 130 -1.59 -1.23 -7.50
CA VAL A 130 -1.18 -0.35 -6.39
C VAL A 130 0.34 -0.20 -6.44
N ALA A 131 0.82 1.04 -6.50
CA ALA A 131 2.25 1.35 -6.40
C ALA A 131 2.56 2.13 -5.11
N ALA A 132 3.63 1.74 -4.44
CA ALA A 132 4.12 2.38 -3.23
C ALA A 132 5.37 3.21 -3.55
N PHE A 133 5.45 4.40 -2.96
CA PHE A 133 6.52 5.36 -3.19
C PHE A 133 7.14 5.82 -1.87
N ARG A 134 8.45 6.04 -1.90
CA ARG A 134 9.21 6.72 -0.85
C ARG A 134 9.35 8.21 -1.15
N GLY A 135 9.89 8.93 -0.18
CA GLY A 135 10.27 10.34 -0.30
C GLY A 135 10.41 10.95 1.09
N HIS A 136 10.92 12.18 1.16
CA HIS A 136 11.17 12.82 2.44
C HIS A 136 9.93 13.49 3.02
N ASN A 137 9.01 13.91 2.15
CA ASN A 137 7.75 14.55 2.55
C ASN A 137 6.65 14.35 1.50
N PRO A 138 5.37 14.47 1.87
CA PRO A 138 4.25 14.32 0.95
C PRO A 138 4.30 15.22 -0.30
N LYS A 139 4.76 16.48 -0.16
CA LYS A 139 4.80 17.44 -1.27
C LYS A 139 5.75 16.98 -2.37
N GLU A 140 6.93 16.51 -1.99
CA GLU A 140 7.91 15.94 -2.92
C GLU A 140 7.32 14.79 -3.73
N VAL A 141 6.56 13.88 -3.10
CA VAL A 141 5.99 12.72 -3.79
C VAL A 141 4.85 13.11 -4.72
N LEU A 142 4.06 14.12 -4.35
CA LEU A 142 3.06 14.68 -5.24
C LEU A 142 3.71 15.21 -6.53
N GLU A 143 4.72 16.06 -6.41
CA GLU A 143 5.39 16.71 -7.54
C GLU A 143 6.22 15.73 -8.40
N THR A 144 6.88 14.76 -7.75
CA THR A 144 7.83 13.87 -8.45
C THR A 144 7.18 12.63 -9.05
N SER A 145 6.09 12.16 -8.45
CA SER A 145 5.47 10.87 -8.78
C SER A 145 4.02 11.00 -9.18
N VAL A 146 3.18 11.55 -8.30
CA VAL A 146 1.72 11.52 -8.48
C VAL A 146 1.30 12.29 -9.72
N ASP A 147 1.82 13.50 -9.91
CA ASP A 147 1.53 14.32 -11.09
C ASP A 147 1.99 13.61 -12.39
N LYS A 148 3.09 12.87 -12.31
CA LYS A 148 3.64 12.13 -13.46
C LYS A 148 2.91 10.81 -13.72
N ILE A 149 2.30 10.17 -12.71
CA ILE A 149 1.49 8.96 -12.89
C ILE A 149 0.37 9.23 -13.89
N GLY A 150 -0.33 10.36 -13.77
CA GLY A 150 -1.38 10.75 -14.72
C GLY A 150 -0.90 10.93 -16.17
N SER A 151 0.41 11.11 -16.38
CA SER A 151 1.00 11.21 -17.72
C SER A 151 1.39 9.86 -18.35
N ILE A 152 1.35 8.77 -17.58
CA ILE A 152 1.68 7.43 -18.08
C ILE A 152 0.56 6.97 -19.02
N ASN A 153 0.87 6.87 -20.32
CA ASN A 153 -0.06 6.27 -21.28
C ASN A 153 -0.48 4.86 -20.82
N GLY A 154 -1.79 4.64 -20.76
CA GLY A 154 -2.42 3.42 -20.23
C GLY A 154 -3.04 3.61 -18.85
N ILE A 155 -2.69 4.64 -18.08
CA ILE A 155 -3.39 4.97 -16.83
C ILE A 155 -4.62 5.81 -17.14
N THR A 156 -5.78 5.36 -16.68
CA THR A 156 -7.08 5.97 -16.98
C THR A 156 -7.70 6.68 -15.78
N ALA A 157 -7.33 6.26 -14.58
CA ALA A 157 -7.67 6.93 -13.33
C ALA A 157 -6.61 6.58 -12.27
N SER A 158 -6.41 7.47 -11.31
CA SER A 158 -5.56 7.22 -10.16
C SER A 158 -6.12 7.87 -8.91
N GLU A 159 -5.95 7.19 -7.77
CA GLU A 159 -6.19 7.73 -6.44
C GLU A 159 -4.88 7.61 -5.65
N THR A 160 -4.45 8.69 -5.00
CA THR A 160 -3.24 8.68 -4.17
C THR A 160 -3.61 8.78 -2.70
N LEU A 161 -3.17 7.80 -1.92
CA LEU A 161 -3.23 7.80 -0.47
C LEU A 161 -1.88 8.28 0.08
N ILE A 162 -1.89 9.32 0.90
CA ILE A 162 -0.67 9.92 1.46
C ILE A 162 -0.49 9.47 2.90
N ALA A 163 0.67 8.94 3.24
CA ALA A 163 0.96 8.55 4.61
C ALA A 163 1.01 9.76 5.54
N TRP A 164 0.50 9.59 6.76
CA TRP A 164 0.62 10.58 7.81
C TRP A 164 0.95 9.90 9.14
N ASN A 165 1.53 10.66 10.07
CA ASN A 165 1.88 10.13 11.38
C ASN A 165 0.92 10.65 12.44
N PRO A 166 0.05 9.79 13.01
CA PRO A 166 -0.92 10.19 14.03
C PRO A 166 -0.29 10.61 15.36
N THR A 167 0.98 10.26 15.62
CA THR A 167 1.65 10.66 16.87
C THR A 167 2.07 12.14 16.93
N THR A 168 2.12 12.82 15.79
CA THR A 168 2.55 14.23 15.69
C THR A 168 1.43 15.25 15.97
N SER A 169 0.16 14.84 15.97
CA SER A 169 -0.97 15.76 16.20
C SER A 169 -1.24 16.08 17.67
N GLU A 170 -0.73 15.29 18.62
CA GLU A 170 -0.94 15.51 20.06
C GLU A 170 0.09 16.46 20.70
N SER A 171 1.14 16.87 19.99
CA SER A 171 2.15 17.82 20.49
C SER A 171 1.79 19.29 20.25
N ARG A 172 0.54 19.58 19.87
CA ARG A 172 -0.02 20.93 19.74
C ARG A 172 -1.36 21.06 20.45
N GLN A 173 -1.37 20.83 21.76
CA GLN A 173 -2.38 21.39 22.68
C GLN A 173 -1.69 21.85 23.97
#